data_AF-A0A7H1QCL2-F1
#
_entry.id   AF-A0A7H1QCL2-F1
#
_cell.length_a   1.000
_cell.length_b   1.000
_cell.length_c   1.000
_cell.angle_alpha   90.00
_cell.angle_beta   90.00
_cell.angle_gamma   90.00
#
_symmetry.space_group_name_H-M   'P 1'
#
loop_
_entity.id
_entity.type
_entity.pdbx_description
1 polymer ?
#
loop_
_entity_poly.entity_id
_entity_poly.type
_entity_poly.pdbx_seq_one_letter_code
_entity_poly.pdbx_strand_id
1 'polypeptide(L)'
;MAEQAEGPQSAELVRYWLTRQPQGFSVFRLISSGRIVAFTTRLVLPAPPDFTDTDTDPVVAAAWRYSQETAPVRPGEHIAMTRFSIYPDRYQVPSRVIDLSNSRVQAEAMRARGRAHGFLVYHDHTAWADRLQGVLADSGVRCDVGGREYGLFTIDWRKIPVEKWIRHLIDATEMPPLSGPSGTPRPAFDQAVREALQLWRDPGAFAACALLRTRLVADCDNPAQDLKELLQEAVEALAGDPRGVRAKEALATAFFSGAPTQEAAARRLGLPYGTFRRHMRQGLDLLCASLWERELYGTN
;
A
#
# COMPACT_ATOMS: atom_id res chain seq x y z
N MET A 1 -4.04 16.96 4.21
CA MET A 1 -3.88 15.60 4.77
C MET A 1 -3.88 15.59 6.29
N ALA A 2 -2.86 16.16 6.96
CA ALA A 2 -2.85 16.23 8.43
C ALA A 2 -4.07 16.97 8.98
N GLU A 3 -4.38 18.14 8.41
CA GLU A 3 -5.54 18.94 8.80
C GLU A 3 -6.88 18.18 8.66
N GLN A 4 -7.02 17.38 7.60
CA GLN A 4 -8.20 16.54 7.36
C GLN A 4 -8.30 15.38 8.35
N ALA A 5 -7.17 14.78 8.73
CA ALA A 5 -7.13 13.56 9.53
C ALA A 5 -7.10 13.82 11.05
N GLU A 6 -6.42 14.89 11.46
CA GLU A 6 -6.12 15.20 12.86
C GLU A 6 -6.46 16.64 13.27
N GLY A 7 -6.88 17.49 12.33
CA GLY A 7 -7.25 18.89 12.61
C GLY A 7 -6.11 19.90 12.45
N PRO A 8 -6.43 21.20 12.58
CA PRO A 8 -5.50 22.30 12.26
C PRO A 8 -4.29 22.36 13.19
N GLN A 9 -4.44 22.03 14.48
CA GLN A 9 -3.34 22.02 15.44
C GLN A 9 -2.26 20.98 15.08
N SER A 10 -2.66 19.75 14.73
CA SER A 10 -1.73 18.75 14.20
C SER A 10 -1.09 19.21 12.89
N ALA A 11 -1.83 19.90 12.01
CA ALA A 11 -1.28 20.42 10.77
C ALA A 11 -0.21 21.50 11.00
N GLU A 12 -0.37 22.35 12.01
CA GLU A 12 0.64 23.33 12.42
C GLU A 12 1.91 22.64 12.95
N LEU A 13 1.77 21.61 13.80
CA LEU A 13 2.91 20.81 14.25
C LEU A 13 3.62 20.11 13.09
N VAL A 14 2.88 19.63 12.09
CA VAL A 14 3.47 19.07 10.86
C VAL A 14 4.28 20.13 10.11
N ARG A 15 3.78 21.35 9.96
CA ARG A 15 4.52 22.46 9.30
C ARG A 15 5.78 22.83 10.08
N TYR A 16 5.68 22.87 11.42
CA TYR A 16 6.82 23.09 12.30
C TYR A 16 7.91 22.04 12.07
N TRP A 17 7.56 20.75 12.14
CA TRP A 17 8.52 19.66 11.98
C TRP A 17 9.05 19.53 10.55
N LEU A 18 8.27 19.88 9.52
CA LEU A 18 8.74 19.97 8.14
C LEU A 18 9.89 20.98 7.99
N THR A 19 9.85 22.06 8.78
CA THR A 19 10.90 23.09 8.77
C THR A 19 12.14 22.62 9.54
N ARG A 20 11.94 21.91 10.65
CA ARG A 20 13.02 21.46 11.56
C ARG A 20 13.73 20.19 11.09
N GLN A 21 12.97 19.20 10.63
CA GLN A 21 13.46 17.88 10.23
C GLN A 21 12.76 17.38 8.94
N PRO A 22 12.91 18.06 7.79
CA PRO A 22 12.27 17.65 6.53
C PRO A 22 12.65 16.22 6.11
N GLN A 23 13.87 15.79 6.42
CA GLN A 23 14.35 14.43 6.17
C GLN A 23 13.58 13.35 6.94
N GLY A 24 12.89 13.72 8.01
CA GLY A 24 12.07 12.83 8.82
C GLY A 24 10.74 12.46 8.16
N PHE A 25 10.37 13.11 7.06
CA PHE A 25 9.10 12.89 6.38
C PHE A 25 9.24 11.88 5.24
N SER A 26 8.43 10.82 5.30
CA SER A 26 8.22 9.89 4.20
C SER A 26 6.83 10.08 3.63
N VAL A 27 6.73 10.31 2.32
CA VAL A 27 5.46 10.38 1.58
C VAL A 27 5.22 9.09 0.82
N PHE A 28 3.98 8.64 0.79
CA PHE A 28 3.55 7.43 0.09
C PHE A 28 2.66 7.84 -1.08
N ARG A 29 2.98 7.29 -2.26
CA ARG A 29 2.31 7.59 -3.51
C ARG A 29 1.67 6.34 -4.07
N LEU A 30 0.48 6.48 -4.63
CA LEU A 30 -0.08 5.44 -5.49
C LEU A 30 0.81 5.33 -6.73
N ILE A 31 1.19 4.11 -7.09
CA ILE A 31 2.03 3.86 -8.27
C ILE A 31 1.27 4.26 -9.54
N SER A 32 -0.02 3.93 -9.61
CA SER A 32 -0.89 4.18 -10.77
C SER A 32 -1.07 5.66 -11.12
N SER A 33 -1.09 6.56 -10.13
CA SER A 33 -1.43 7.98 -10.34
C SER A 33 -0.35 8.95 -9.88
N GLY A 34 0.68 8.48 -9.17
CA GLY A 34 1.68 9.33 -8.51
C GLY A 34 1.12 10.18 -7.35
N ARG A 35 -0.19 10.09 -7.07
CA ARG A 35 -0.90 10.85 -6.05
C ARG A 35 -0.37 10.49 -4.66
N ILE A 36 -0.06 11.51 -3.86
CA ILE A 36 0.29 11.32 -2.44
C ILE A 36 -0.98 10.93 -1.69
N VAL A 37 -0.95 9.79 -1.03
CA VAL A 37 -2.09 9.24 -0.26
C VAL A 37 -1.83 9.19 1.23
N ALA A 38 -0.57 9.13 1.63
CA ALA A 38 -0.21 9.13 3.04
C ALA A 38 1.17 9.78 3.26
N PHE A 39 1.44 10.14 4.51
CA PHE A 39 2.79 10.43 4.95
C PHE A 39 2.99 9.97 6.39
N THR A 40 4.24 9.69 6.73
CA THR A 40 4.66 9.46 8.12
C THR A 40 5.83 10.35 8.47
N THR A 41 5.91 10.73 9.74
CA THR A 41 6.98 11.59 10.25
C THR A 41 7.74 10.87 11.34
N ARG A 42 9.05 10.80 11.16
CA ARG A 42 9.99 10.30 12.16
C ARG A 42 10.90 11.41 12.63
N LEU A 43 10.93 11.58 13.94
CA LEU A 43 11.76 12.56 14.61
C LEU A 43 12.94 11.84 15.26
N VAL A 44 14.12 12.43 15.12
CA VAL A 44 15.32 12.08 15.89
C VAL A 44 15.58 13.25 16.83
N LEU A 45 15.44 13.00 18.13
CA LEU A 45 15.48 14.02 19.18
C LEU A 45 16.73 13.77 20.05
N PRO A 46 17.88 14.39 19.71
CA PRO A 46 19.12 14.19 20.45
C PRO A 46 19.04 14.81 21.85
N ALA A 47 19.77 14.23 22.81
CA ALA A 47 19.95 14.85 24.13
C ALA A 47 21.07 15.90 24.09
N PRO A 48 20.92 17.04 24.80
CA PRO A 48 19.77 17.44 25.62
C PRO A 48 18.55 17.91 24.80
N PRO A 49 17.33 17.91 25.37
CA PRO A 49 16.14 18.39 24.65
C PRO A 49 16.28 19.85 24.21
N ASP A 50 15.82 20.15 23.00
CA ASP A 50 15.61 21.53 22.56
C ASP A 50 14.29 22.04 23.15
N PHE A 51 14.37 23.10 23.95
CA PHE A 51 13.20 23.67 24.62
C PHE A 51 12.17 24.21 23.62
N THR A 52 12.59 24.68 22.45
CA THR A 52 11.68 25.12 21.39
C THR A 52 10.82 23.96 20.91
N ASP A 53 11.43 22.78 20.73
CA ASP A 53 10.73 21.58 20.28
C ASP A 53 9.73 21.10 21.33
N THR A 54 10.12 21.11 22.62
CA THR A 54 9.24 20.69 23.72
C THR A 54 8.13 21.69 24.02
N ASP A 55 8.37 22.99 23.86
CA ASP A 55 7.35 24.01 24.06
C ASP A 55 6.36 24.04 22.90
N THR A 56 6.79 23.61 21.70
CA THR A 56 5.93 23.58 20.51
C THR A 56 5.09 22.31 20.42
N ASP A 57 5.69 21.12 20.61
CA ASP A 57 4.98 19.84 20.44
C ASP A 57 4.79 19.13 21.80
N PRO A 58 3.56 19.13 22.36
CA PRO A 58 3.30 18.54 23.68
C PRO A 58 3.54 17.03 23.73
N VAL A 59 3.46 16.33 22.59
CA VAL A 59 3.77 14.89 22.52
C VAL A 59 5.27 14.66 22.66
N VAL A 60 6.10 15.52 22.06
CA VAL A 60 7.56 15.49 22.22
C VAL A 60 7.94 15.82 23.65
N ALA A 61 7.32 16.83 24.26
CA ALA A 61 7.53 17.16 25.67
C ALA A 61 7.20 15.99 26.59
N ALA A 62 6.10 15.29 26.33
CA ALA A 62 5.67 14.14 27.13
C ALA A 62 6.62 12.95 26.99
N ALA A 63 7.14 12.67 25.79
CA ALA A 63 8.14 11.62 25.60
C ALA A 63 9.45 11.92 26.34
N TRP A 64 9.89 13.19 26.33
CA TRP A 64 11.04 13.62 27.12
C TRP A 64 10.80 13.45 28.61
N ARG A 65 9.64 13.89 29.13
CA ARG A 65 9.27 13.74 30.55
C ARG A 65 9.27 12.27 30.98
N TYR A 66 8.58 11.41 30.24
CA TYR A 66 8.57 9.97 30.48
C TYR A 66 9.99 9.38 30.49
N SER A 67 10.82 9.78 29.53
CA SER A 67 12.19 9.28 29.43
C SER A 67 13.02 9.72 30.64
N GLN A 68 12.85 10.95 31.14
CA GLN A 68 13.56 11.42 32.34
C GLN A 68 13.12 10.67 33.61
N GLU A 69 11.84 10.34 33.74
CA GLU A 69 11.31 9.65 34.93
C GLU A 69 11.67 8.15 34.95
N THR A 70 11.78 7.52 33.78
CA THR A 70 11.93 6.06 33.69
C THR A 70 13.36 5.61 33.38
N ALA A 71 14.05 6.28 32.46
CA ALA A 71 15.42 5.99 32.09
C ALA A 71 16.03 7.15 31.26
N PRO A 72 16.66 8.14 31.91
CA PRO A 72 17.16 9.36 31.25
C PRO A 72 17.99 9.11 30.00
N VAL A 73 17.82 9.98 28.99
CA VAL A 73 18.62 9.97 27.75
C VAL A 73 19.91 10.76 27.99
N ARG A 74 21.05 10.16 27.68
CA ARG A 74 22.38 10.71 27.97
C ARG A 74 22.91 11.54 26.81
N PRO A 75 23.89 12.44 27.04
CA PRO A 75 24.60 13.11 25.94
C PRO A 75 25.14 12.09 24.92
N GLY A 76 24.91 12.35 23.63
CA GLY A 76 25.23 11.42 22.54
C GLY A 76 24.17 10.34 22.28
N GLU A 77 23.13 10.25 23.12
CA GLU A 77 21.94 9.45 22.87
C GLU A 77 20.78 10.30 22.30
N HIS A 78 19.75 9.64 21.79
CA HIS A 78 18.53 10.29 21.27
C HIS A 78 17.26 9.47 21.51
N ILE A 79 16.12 10.15 21.45
CA ILE A 79 14.79 9.55 21.29
C ILE A 79 14.48 9.46 19.79
N ALA A 80 14.04 8.28 19.34
CA ALA A 80 13.48 8.10 18.00
C ALA A 80 11.95 8.01 18.11
N MET A 81 11.20 8.88 17.41
CA MET A 81 9.75 8.94 17.53
C MET A 81 9.08 8.88 16.16
N THR A 82 8.11 7.98 15.97
CA THR A 82 7.14 8.07 14.87
C THR A 82 5.97 8.93 15.35
N ARG A 83 6.02 10.22 15.01
CA ARG A 83 5.14 11.27 15.56
C ARG A 83 3.81 11.38 14.83
N PHE A 84 3.81 11.19 13.51
CA PHE A 84 2.63 11.26 12.65
C PHE A 84 2.56 10.04 11.75
N SER A 85 1.37 9.43 11.67
CA SER A 85 1.03 8.33 10.77
C SER A 85 -0.27 8.68 10.05
N ILE A 86 -0.18 9.49 8.98
CA ILE A 86 -1.34 10.10 8.32
C ILE A 86 -1.65 9.37 7.02
N TYR A 87 -2.79 8.68 7.01
CA TYR A 87 -3.44 8.19 5.80
C TYR A 87 -4.94 8.52 5.90
N PRO A 88 -5.43 9.63 5.33
CA PRO A 88 -6.79 10.10 5.59
C PRO A 88 -7.88 9.06 5.31
N ASP A 89 -7.79 8.31 4.21
CA ASP A 89 -8.81 7.32 3.82
C ASP A 89 -8.84 6.09 4.74
N ARG A 90 -7.75 5.83 5.46
CA ARG A 90 -7.59 4.71 6.40
C ARG A 90 -6.79 5.15 7.62
N TYR A 91 -7.28 6.21 8.28
CA TYR A 91 -6.54 6.84 9.36
C TYR A 91 -6.38 5.89 10.56
N GLN A 92 -5.13 5.54 10.86
CA GLN A 92 -4.73 4.65 11.97
C GLN A 92 -5.45 3.30 12.03
N VAL A 93 -5.99 2.82 10.91
CA VAL A 93 -6.44 1.44 10.75
C VAL A 93 -5.38 0.63 10.00
N PRO A 94 -5.22 -0.69 10.27
CA PRO A 94 -4.26 -1.53 9.59
C PRO A 94 -4.37 -1.39 8.07
N SER A 95 -3.24 -1.14 7.41
CA SER A 95 -3.17 -0.93 5.97
C SER A 95 -1.75 -1.17 5.47
N ARG A 96 -1.62 -1.51 4.19
CA ARG A 96 -0.31 -1.72 3.55
C ARG A 96 0.64 -0.52 3.69
N VAL A 97 0.08 0.69 3.79
CA VAL A 97 0.87 1.91 4.01
C VAL A 97 1.46 1.94 5.41
N ILE A 98 0.66 1.63 6.44
CA ILE A 98 1.13 1.56 7.81
C ILE A 98 2.14 0.42 7.96
N ASP A 99 1.90 -0.74 7.32
CA ASP A 99 2.84 -1.86 7.33
C ASP A 99 4.19 -1.46 6.73
N LEU A 100 4.18 -0.83 5.55
CA LEU A 100 5.40 -0.34 4.88
C LEU A 100 6.12 0.73 5.72
N SER A 101 5.37 1.63 6.36
CA SER A 101 5.95 2.62 7.27
C SER A 101 6.62 1.95 8.47
N ASN A 102 5.95 0.99 9.11
CA ASN A 102 6.49 0.22 10.24
C ASN A 102 7.74 -0.58 9.84
N SER A 103 7.77 -1.19 8.64
CA SER A 103 8.98 -1.85 8.13
C SER A 103 10.16 -0.88 7.99
N ARG A 104 9.91 0.37 7.56
CA ARG A 104 10.96 1.41 7.56
C ARG A 104 11.38 1.80 8.99
N VAL A 105 10.45 1.81 9.94
CA VAL A 105 10.76 2.03 11.38
C VAL A 105 11.74 0.99 11.88
N GLN A 106 11.42 -0.28 11.65
CA GLN A 106 12.27 -1.41 12.01
C GLN A 106 13.65 -1.31 11.34
N ALA A 107 13.69 -1.02 10.03
CA ALA A 107 14.93 -0.98 9.28
C ALA A 107 15.87 0.17 9.69
N GLU A 108 15.36 1.34 10.07
CA GLU A 108 16.23 2.39 10.61
C GLU A 108 16.61 2.14 12.07
N ALA A 109 15.71 1.58 12.88
CA ALA A 109 16.06 1.17 14.23
C ALA A 109 17.32 0.29 14.20
N MET A 110 17.39 -0.68 13.28
CA MET A 110 18.59 -1.52 13.08
C MET A 110 19.88 -0.76 12.77
N ARG A 111 19.80 0.38 12.07
CA ARG A 111 20.97 1.13 11.59
C ARG A 111 21.41 2.23 12.57
N ALA A 112 20.46 2.76 13.34
CA ALA A 112 20.71 3.89 14.23
C ALA A 112 21.61 3.51 15.42
N ARG A 113 22.60 4.36 15.69
CA ARG A 113 23.48 4.28 16.88
C ARG A 113 23.04 5.32 17.92
N GLY A 114 23.26 5.04 19.20
CA GLY A 114 22.94 5.97 20.28
C GLY A 114 21.44 6.15 20.53
N ARG A 115 20.60 5.20 20.11
CA ARG A 115 19.15 5.25 20.40
C ARG A 115 18.89 4.79 21.84
N ALA A 116 18.28 5.66 22.64
CA ALA A 116 17.86 5.32 24.01
C ALA A 116 16.43 4.79 24.01
N HIS A 117 15.48 5.60 23.55
CA HIS A 117 14.07 5.24 23.48
C HIS A 117 13.53 5.28 22.06
N GLY A 118 12.62 4.36 21.74
CA GLY A 118 11.74 4.42 20.58
C GLY A 118 10.32 4.75 21.03
N PHE A 119 9.64 5.66 20.33
CA PHE A 119 8.23 5.97 20.56
C PHE A 119 7.40 5.86 19.29
N LEU A 120 6.16 5.39 19.45
CA LEU A 120 5.11 5.35 18.44
C LEU A 120 3.86 6.02 19.00
N VAL A 121 3.25 6.92 18.23
CA VAL A 121 2.15 7.78 18.69
C VAL A 121 0.89 7.46 17.90
N TYR A 122 -0.20 7.13 18.60
CA TYR A 122 -1.50 6.85 18.00
C TYR A 122 -2.64 7.50 18.79
N HIS A 123 -3.69 7.92 18.08
CA HIS A 123 -4.90 8.49 18.68
C HIS A 123 -5.78 7.39 19.28
N ASP A 124 -6.09 6.34 18.51
CA ASP A 124 -6.80 5.15 18.99
C ASP A 124 -5.86 4.23 19.78
N HIS A 125 -5.36 4.77 20.88
CA HIS A 125 -4.39 4.11 21.74
C HIS A 125 -4.97 2.85 22.38
N THR A 126 -6.30 2.72 22.51
CA THR A 126 -6.95 1.48 22.93
C THR A 126 -6.76 0.36 21.93
N ALA A 127 -7.13 0.55 20.65
CA ALA A 127 -6.98 -0.50 19.64
C ALA A 127 -5.51 -0.81 19.33
N TRP A 128 -4.63 0.18 19.47
CA TRP A 128 -3.20 0.01 19.23
C TRP A 128 -2.45 -0.65 20.38
N ALA A 129 -2.93 -0.54 21.62
CA ALA A 129 -2.33 -1.25 22.76
C ALA A 129 -2.38 -2.77 22.57
N ASP A 130 -3.53 -3.32 22.16
CA ASP A 130 -3.69 -4.75 21.90
C ASP A 130 -2.77 -5.23 20.76
N ARG A 131 -2.66 -4.43 19.69
CA ARG A 131 -1.84 -4.79 18.52
C ARG A 131 -0.34 -4.70 18.77
N LEU A 132 0.08 -3.80 19.65
CA LEU A 132 1.49 -3.59 19.97
C LEU A 132 1.94 -4.45 21.15
N GLN A 133 1.05 -5.24 21.75
CA GLN A 133 1.37 -6.15 22.84
C GLN A 133 2.55 -7.05 22.47
N GLY A 134 3.57 -7.07 23.33
CA GLY A 134 4.83 -7.80 23.09
C GLY A 134 5.85 -7.04 22.23
N VAL A 135 5.42 -6.14 21.35
CA VAL A 135 6.29 -5.37 20.46
C VAL A 135 6.72 -4.04 21.08
N LEU A 136 5.79 -3.25 21.61
CA LEU A 136 6.07 -2.01 22.34
C LEU A 136 5.27 -2.01 23.65
N ALA A 137 5.82 -1.41 24.69
CA ALA A 137 5.09 -1.20 25.93
C ALA A 137 4.17 0.03 25.79
N ASP A 138 2.94 -0.03 26.31
CA ASP A 138 2.17 1.19 26.53
C ASP A 138 2.82 1.97 27.68
N SER A 139 3.20 3.23 27.43
CA SER A 139 3.80 4.09 28.46
C SER A 139 2.79 4.55 29.51
N GLY A 140 1.48 4.41 29.24
CA GLY A 140 0.39 4.99 30.04
C GLY A 140 0.25 6.50 29.87
N VAL A 141 1.16 7.16 29.14
CA VAL A 141 1.12 8.61 28.90
C VAL A 141 0.07 8.92 27.84
N ARG A 142 -0.74 9.94 28.12
CA ARG A 142 -1.76 10.48 27.22
C ARG A 142 -1.52 11.98 27.02
N CYS A 143 -1.63 12.44 25.78
CA CYS A 143 -1.40 13.83 25.40
C CYS A 143 -2.52 14.34 24.52
N ASP A 144 -3.03 15.53 24.81
CA ASP A 144 -4.00 16.20 23.95
C ASP A 144 -3.30 17.09 22.91
N VAL A 145 -3.75 17.00 21.66
CA VAL A 145 -3.42 17.96 20.60
C VAL A 145 -4.71 18.35 19.89
N GLY A 146 -5.16 19.58 20.12
CA GLY A 146 -6.36 20.11 19.45
C GLY A 146 -7.65 19.39 19.86
N GLY A 147 -7.78 18.96 21.12
CA GLY A 147 -8.95 18.22 21.60
C GLY A 147 -8.94 16.74 21.22
N ARG A 148 -7.79 16.22 20.81
CA ARG A 148 -7.59 14.85 20.37
C ARG A 148 -6.49 14.19 21.18
N GLU A 149 -6.84 13.13 21.91
CA GLU A 149 -5.91 12.44 22.81
C GLU A 149 -5.04 11.42 22.06
N TYR A 150 -3.75 11.37 22.35
CA TYR A 150 -2.79 10.43 21.78
C TYR A 150 -2.09 9.64 22.88
N GLY A 151 -1.95 8.33 22.66
CA GLY A 151 -1.15 7.44 23.48
C GLY A 151 0.26 7.27 22.91
N LEU A 152 1.23 7.11 23.82
CA LEU A 152 2.63 6.86 23.49
C LEU A 152 2.98 5.41 23.81
N PHE A 153 3.47 4.67 22.81
CA PHE A 153 4.01 3.33 22.96
C PHE A 153 5.52 3.38 22.85
N THR A 154 6.23 2.67 23.72
CA THR A 154 7.65 2.87 23.94
C THR A 154 8.47 1.59 24.02
N ILE A 155 9.75 1.70 23.72
CA ILE A 155 10.78 0.70 23.97
C ILE A 155 12.09 1.37 24.39
N ASP A 156 12.70 0.87 25.46
CA ASP A 156 14.07 1.25 25.83
C ASP A 156 15.06 0.30 25.15
N TRP A 157 15.74 0.80 24.12
CA TRP A 157 16.67 0.03 23.30
C TRP A 157 17.93 -0.40 24.06
N ARG A 158 18.21 0.21 25.21
CA ARG A 158 19.32 -0.20 26.09
C ARG A 158 18.96 -1.44 26.92
N LYS A 159 17.65 -1.67 27.14
CA LYS A 159 17.14 -2.87 27.84
C LYS A 159 16.88 -4.03 26.88
N ILE A 160 16.45 -3.72 25.66
CA ILE A 160 16.10 -4.72 24.65
C ILE A 160 16.97 -4.51 23.39
N PRO A 161 17.97 -5.37 23.13
CA PRO A 161 18.74 -5.34 21.90
C PRO A 161 17.81 -5.45 20.67
N VAL A 162 18.15 -4.74 19.58
CA VAL A 162 17.27 -4.66 18.39
C VAL A 162 17.01 -6.03 17.79
N GLU A 163 18.00 -6.91 17.82
CA GLU A 163 17.96 -8.25 17.25
C GLU A 163 16.97 -9.14 18.01
N LYS A 164 16.95 -9.01 19.35
CA LYS A 164 16.00 -9.73 20.21
C LYS A 164 14.58 -9.22 19.98
N TRP A 165 14.42 -7.91 19.86
CA TRP A 165 13.13 -7.29 19.54
C TRP A 165 12.60 -7.73 18.16
N ILE A 166 13.45 -7.74 17.12
CA ILE A 166 13.08 -8.21 15.78
C ILE A 166 12.66 -9.66 15.80
N ARG A 167 13.39 -10.52 16.52
CA ARG A 167 13.00 -11.94 16.64
C ARG A 167 11.61 -12.08 17.25
N HIS A 168 11.34 -11.35 18.33
CA HIS A 168 10.02 -11.36 18.95
C HIS A 168 8.93 -10.83 18.00
N LEU A 169 9.24 -9.79 17.22
CA LEU A 169 8.33 -9.27 16.20
C LEU A 169 8.05 -10.31 15.10
N ILE A 170 9.08 -11.01 14.61
CA ILE A 170 8.93 -12.09 13.63
C ILE A 170 8.09 -13.24 14.20
N ASP A 171 8.38 -13.67 15.42
CA ASP A 171 7.65 -14.77 16.07
C ASP A 171 6.18 -14.41 16.36
N ALA A 172 5.89 -13.14 16.66
CA ALA A 172 4.55 -12.63 16.93
C ALA A 172 3.76 -12.27 15.66
N THR A 173 4.44 -12.08 14.53
CA THR A 173 3.78 -11.79 13.25
C THR A 173 3.52 -13.09 12.52
N GLU A 174 2.25 -13.52 12.44
CA GLU A 174 1.88 -14.57 11.47
C GLU A 174 2.32 -14.09 10.09
N MET A 175 3.22 -14.83 9.44
CA MET A 175 3.61 -14.55 8.06
C MET A 175 2.33 -14.53 7.22
N PRO A 176 1.94 -13.37 6.65
CA PRO A 176 0.96 -13.39 5.59
C PRO A 176 1.51 -14.31 4.48
N PRO A 177 0.67 -15.05 3.75
CA PRO A 177 1.16 -15.81 2.60
C PRO A 177 2.00 -14.87 1.73
N LEU A 178 3.25 -15.27 1.46
CA LEU A 178 4.22 -14.46 0.74
C LEU A 178 3.54 -13.79 -0.46
N SER A 179 3.48 -12.45 -0.46
CA SER A 179 3.16 -11.69 -1.66
C SER A 179 4.37 -11.75 -2.58
N GLY A 180 4.55 -12.90 -3.23
CA GLY A 180 5.47 -13.04 -4.36
C GLY A 180 5.02 -12.18 -5.55
N PRO A 181 5.80 -12.12 -6.65
CA PRO A 181 5.28 -11.62 -7.92
C PRO A 181 3.97 -12.34 -8.15
N SER A 182 2.85 -11.58 -8.20
CA SER A 182 1.46 -12.06 -8.28
C SER A 182 1.34 -13.59 -8.19
N GLY A 183 0.95 -14.12 -7.02
CA GLY A 183 0.94 -15.57 -6.74
C GLY A 183 0.08 -16.44 -7.69
N THR A 184 -0.47 -15.86 -8.76
CA THR A 184 -1.10 -16.54 -9.87
C THR A 184 -0.02 -16.99 -10.88
N PRO A 185 0.25 -18.29 -11.02
CA PRO A 185 1.14 -18.79 -12.06
C PRO A 185 0.67 -18.32 -13.45
N ARG A 186 1.60 -17.99 -14.36
CA ARG A 186 1.28 -17.53 -15.72
C ARG A 186 0.16 -18.34 -16.42
N PRO A 187 0.14 -19.68 -16.37
CA PRO A 187 -0.96 -20.45 -16.97
C PRO A 187 -2.33 -20.18 -16.35
N ALA A 188 -2.39 -19.99 -15.03
CA ALA A 188 -3.64 -19.67 -14.33
C ALA A 188 -4.11 -18.24 -14.66
N PHE A 189 -3.18 -17.31 -14.85
CA PHE A 189 -3.51 -15.95 -15.30
C PHE A 189 -4.09 -15.95 -16.72
N ASP A 190 -3.43 -16.64 -17.66
CA ASP A 190 -3.92 -16.74 -19.04
C ASP A 190 -5.31 -17.38 -19.09
N GLN A 191 -5.56 -18.36 -18.23
CA GLN A 191 -6.88 -18.97 -18.10
C GLN A 191 -7.91 -17.98 -17.56
N ALA A 192 -7.57 -17.20 -16.54
CA ALA A 192 -8.44 -16.16 -15.99
C ALA A 192 -8.80 -15.07 -17.02
N VAL A 193 -7.87 -14.69 -17.91
CA VAL A 193 -8.15 -13.78 -19.04
C VAL A 193 -9.18 -14.38 -19.99
N ARG A 194 -9.01 -15.65 -20.37
CA ARG A 194 -9.94 -16.34 -21.27
C ARG A 194 -11.32 -16.47 -20.66
N GLU A 195 -11.42 -16.80 -19.37
CA GLU A 195 -12.68 -16.89 -18.63
C GLU A 195 -13.38 -15.52 -18.54
N ALA A 196 -12.65 -14.45 -18.22
CA ALA A 196 -13.23 -13.11 -18.15
C ALA A 196 -13.87 -12.68 -19.48
N LEU A 197 -13.25 -12.98 -20.62
CA LEU A 197 -13.83 -12.71 -21.93
C LEU A 197 -15.09 -13.53 -22.22
N GLN A 198 -15.16 -14.78 -21.73
CA GLN A 198 -16.36 -15.61 -21.84
C GLN A 198 -17.51 -15.08 -20.97
N LEU A 199 -17.20 -14.58 -19.78
CA LEU A 199 -18.16 -14.01 -18.84
C LEU A 199 -18.57 -12.57 -19.17
N TRP A 200 -18.05 -11.99 -20.25
CA TRP A 200 -18.20 -10.56 -20.60
C TRP A 200 -19.64 -10.01 -20.50
N ARG A 201 -20.62 -10.81 -20.93
CA ARG A 201 -22.05 -10.42 -20.99
C ARG A 201 -22.85 -10.72 -19.73
N ASP A 202 -22.26 -11.38 -18.74
CA ASP A 202 -22.87 -11.67 -17.45
C ASP A 202 -22.20 -10.79 -16.38
N PRO A 203 -22.80 -9.65 -15.99
CA PRO A 203 -22.20 -8.76 -15.00
C PRO A 203 -21.94 -9.42 -13.66
N GLY A 204 -22.83 -10.33 -13.23
CA GLY A 204 -22.72 -11.02 -11.94
C GLY A 204 -21.55 -12.01 -11.94
N ALA A 205 -21.45 -12.85 -12.98
CA ALA A 205 -20.35 -13.80 -13.10
C ALA A 205 -19.01 -13.10 -13.36
N PHE A 206 -18.99 -12.02 -14.15
CA PHE A 206 -17.79 -11.23 -14.41
C PHE A 206 -17.23 -10.60 -13.13
N ALA A 207 -18.11 -10.11 -12.24
CA ALA A 207 -17.74 -9.55 -10.94
C ALA A 207 -17.14 -10.59 -9.97
N ALA A 208 -17.13 -11.88 -10.32
CA ALA A 208 -16.49 -12.95 -9.57
C ALA A 208 -15.25 -13.54 -10.27
N CYS A 209 -14.82 -12.99 -11.40
CA CYS A 209 -13.70 -13.55 -12.17
C CYS A 209 -12.36 -13.45 -11.42
N ALA A 210 -11.47 -14.41 -11.66
CA ALA A 210 -10.20 -14.50 -10.95
C ALA A 210 -9.26 -13.31 -11.21
N LEU A 211 -9.43 -12.60 -12.33
CA LEU A 211 -8.66 -11.39 -12.65
C LEU A 211 -8.90 -10.23 -11.67
N LEU A 212 -10.04 -10.20 -10.97
CA LEU A 212 -10.30 -9.17 -9.95
C LEU A 212 -9.40 -9.30 -8.71
N ARG A 213 -8.69 -10.43 -8.58
CA ARG A 213 -7.73 -10.67 -7.50
C ARG A 213 -6.29 -10.38 -7.90
N THR A 214 -6.05 -9.92 -9.14
CA THR A 214 -4.72 -9.62 -9.65
C THR A 214 -4.38 -8.15 -9.45
N ARG A 215 -3.10 -7.78 -9.67
CA ARG A 215 -2.66 -6.38 -9.57
C ARG A 215 -3.35 -5.47 -10.58
N LEU A 216 -3.78 -5.99 -11.73
CA LEU A 216 -4.44 -5.23 -12.80
C LEU A 216 -5.50 -4.24 -12.32
N VAL A 217 -6.25 -4.58 -11.27
CA VAL A 217 -7.33 -3.73 -10.71
C VAL A 217 -7.27 -3.63 -9.18
N ALA A 218 -6.11 -3.91 -8.57
CA ALA A 218 -5.98 -3.92 -7.11
C ALA A 218 -6.17 -2.52 -6.48
N ASP A 219 -5.89 -1.47 -7.24
CA ASP A 219 -5.98 -0.06 -6.81
C ASP A 219 -7.15 0.70 -7.47
N CYS A 220 -8.10 -0.02 -8.06
CA CYS A 220 -9.27 0.51 -8.75
C CYS A 220 -10.44 0.77 -7.78
N ASP A 221 -11.15 1.89 -7.94
CA ASP A 221 -12.34 2.21 -7.14
C ASP A 221 -13.55 1.34 -7.55
N ASN A 222 -13.64 0.95 -8.83
CA ASN A 222 -14.65 0.03 -9.34
C ASN A 222 -14.00 -1.13 -10.13
N PRO A 223 -13.43 -2.13 -9.43
CA PRO A 223 -12.60 -3.15 -10.06
C PRO A 223 -13.24 -3.91 -11.22
N ALA A 224 -14.56 -4.16 -11.19
CA ALA A 224 -15.25 -4.87 -12.26
C ALA A 224 -15.44 -4.02 -13.51
N GLN A 225 -15.80 -2.74 -13.35
CA GLN A 225 -15.93 -1.82 -14.48
C GLN A 225 -14.56 -1.48 -15.06
N ASP A 226 -13.59 -1.18 -14.20
CA ASP A 226 -12.24 -0.81 -14.60
C ASP A 226 -11.54 -1.99 -15.31
N LEU A 227 -11.79 -3.25 -14.87
CA LEU A 227 -11.31 -4.44 -15.58
C LEU A 227 -11.94 -4.59 -16.98
N LYS A 228 -13.22 -4.24 -17.14
CA LYS A 228 -13.87 -4.29 -18.46
C LYS A 228 -13.22 -3.29 -19.42
N GLU A 229 -13.05 -2.06 -18.97
CA GLU A 229 -12.41 -1.00 -19.76
C GLU A 229 -10.98 -1.40 -20.12
N LEU A 230 -10.21 -1.91 -19.15
CA LEU A 230 -8.85 -2.41 -19.38
C LEU A 230 -8.79 -3.52 -20.44
N LEU A 231 -9.69 -4.51 -20.39
CA LEU A 231 -9.74 -5.59 -21.36
C LEU A 231 -10.11 -5.08 -22.76
N GLN A 232 -11.04 -4.13 -22.87
CA GLN A 232 -11.40 -3.50 -24.13
C GLN A 232 -10.23 -2.73 -24.73
N GLU A 233 -9.59 -1.88 -23.93
CA GLU A 233 -8.41 -1.11 -24.34
C GLU A 233 -7.27 -2.02 -24.80
N ALA A 234 -7.00 -3.10 -24.05
CA ALA A 234 -5.95 -4.04 -24.41
C ALA A 234 -6.26 -4.78 -25.72
N VAL A 235 -7.53 -5.10 -26.00
CA VAL A 235 -7.94 -5.67 -27.30
C VAL A 235 -7.80 -4.65 -28.42
N GLU A 236 -8.21 -3.39 -28.20
CA GLU A 236 -8.06 -2.32 -29.19
C GLU A 236 -6.59 -2.04 -29.52
N ALA A 237 -5.71 -2.05 -28.51
CA ALA A 237 -4.28 -1.82 -28.66
C ALA A 237 -3.57 -2.87 -29.54
N LEU A 238 -4.15 -4.06 -29.71
CA LEU A 238 -3.61 -5.08 -30.64
C LEU A 238 -3.53 -4.57 -32.08
N ALA A 239 -4.35 -3.60 -32.48
CA ALA A 239 -4.31 -3.02 -33.82
C ALA A 239 -3.07 -2.15 -34.09
N GLY A 240 -2.22 -1.88 -33.09
CA GLY A 240 -0.96 -1.16 -33.24
C GLY A 240 0.09 -1.89 -34.10
N ASP A 241 -0.05 -3.21 -34.30
CA ASP A 241 0.73 -4.01 -35.25
C ASP A 241 -0.18 -4.44 -36.42
N PRO A 242 0.25 -4.30 -37.70
CA PRO A 242 -0.46 -4.86 -38.85
C PRO A 242 -0.87 -6.35 -38.68
N ARG A 243 -0.08 -7.14 -37.96
CA ARG A 243 -0.38 -8.56 -37.65
C ARG A 243 -1.47 -8.74 -36.59
N GLY A 244 -1.72 -7.72 -35.76
CA GLY A 244 -2.69 -7.73 -34.69
C GLY A 244 -4.08 -7.21 -35.08
N VAL A 245 -4.21 -6.54 -36.24
CA VAL A 245 -5.52 -6.06 -36.75
C VAL A 245 -6.54 -7.20 -36.88
N ARG A 246 -6.16 -8.31 -37.51
CA ARG A 246 -7.06 -9.49 -37.67
C ARG A 246 -7.35 -10.19 -36.34
N ALA A 247 -6.38 -10.17 -35.41
CA ALA A 247 -6.55 -10.73 -34.09
C ALA A 247 -7.55 -9.90 -33.25
N LYS A 248 -7.45 -8.57 -33.33
CA LYS A 248 -8.39 -7.62 -32.73
C LYS A 248 -9.81 -7.80 -33.26
N GLU A 249 -9.98 -7.84 -34.58
CA GLU A 249 -11.29 -8.05 -35.23
C GLU A 249 -11.94 -9.36 -34.77
N ALA A 250 -11.15 -10.45 -34.71
CA ALA A 250 -11.63 -11.75 -34.27
C ALA A 250 -12.08 -11.75 -32.80
N LEU A 251 -11.29 -11.17 -31.88
CA LEU A 251 -11.64 -11.08 -30.46
C LEU A 251 -12.88 -10.20 -30.23
N ALA A 252 -12.91 -9.01 -30.82
CA ALA A 252 -14.03 -8.10 -30.69
C ALA A 252 -15.34 -8.73 -31.18
N THR A 253 -15.29 -9.41 -32.34
CA THR A 253 -16.47 -10.08 -32.89
C THR A 253 -16.91 -11.29 -32.06
N ALA A 254 -15.96 -12.05 -31.53
CA ALA A 254 -16.25 -13.23 -30.70
C ALA A 254 -16.92 -12.85 -29.37
N PHE A 255 -16.33 -11.91 -28.63
CA PHE A 255 -16.67 -11.66 -27.24
C PHE A 255 -17.57 -10.43 -27.05
N PHE A 256 -17.34 -9.35 -27.80
CA PHE A 256 -18.04 -8.07 -27.60
C PHE A 256 -19.27 -7.91 -28.49
N SER A 257 -19.24 -8.37 -29.74
CA SER A 257 -20.29 -8.08 -30.75
C SER A 257 -21.58 -8.92 -30.66
N GLY A 258 -21.84 -9.62 -29.56
CA GLY A 258 -23.12 -10.35 -29.39
C GLY A 258 -23.26 -11.65 -30.19
N ALA A 259 -22.21 -12.15 -30.86
CA ALA A 259 -22.34 -13.38 -31.65
C ALA A 259 -22.67 -14.59 -30.75
N PRO A 260 -23.63 -15.47 -31.14
CA PRO A 260 -24.03 -16.63 -30.32
C PRO A 260 -23.05 -17.79 -30.44
N THR A 261 -22.31 -17.89 -31.56
CA THR A 261 -21.26 -18.91 -31.77
C THR A 261 -20.06 -18.33 -32.50
N GLN A 262 -18.91 -19.02 -32.41
CA GLN A 262 -17.70 -18.62 -33.14
C GLN A 262 -17.87 -18.74 -34.66
N GLU A 263 -18.63 -19.70 -35.17
CA GLU A 263 -18.97 -19.80 -36.61
C GLU A 263 -19.85 -18.62 -37.07
N ALA A 264 -20.76 -18.13 -36.22
CA ALA A 264 -21.53 -16.94 -36.51
C ALA A 264 -20.64 -15.68 -36.53
N ALA A 265 -19.68 -15.58 -35.60
CA ALA A 265 -18.67 -14.52 -35.60
C ALA A 265 -17.79 -14.56 -36.86
N ALA A 266 -17.33 -15.75 -37.27
CA ALA A 266 -16.55 -15.94 -38.49
C ALA A 266 -17.32 -15.49 -39.76
N ARG A 267 -18.60 -15.88 -39.86
CA ARG A 267 -19.49 -15.44 -40.96
C ARG A 267 -19.66 -13.93 -41.00
N ARG A 268 -19.79 -13.26 -39.85
CA ARG A 268 -19.89 -11.79 -39.78
C ARG A 268 -18.65 -11.09 -40.30
N LEU A 269 -17.47 -11.68 -40.09
CA LEU A 269 -16.21 -11.16 -40.63
C LEU A 269 -15.91 -11.60 -42.07
N GLY A 270 -16.79 -12.41 -42.68
CA GLY A 270 -16.56 -12.97 -44.03
C GLY A 270 -15.36 -13.94 -44.09
N LEU A 271 -15.00 -14.56 -42.96
CA LEU A 271 -13.83 -15.44 -42.85
C LEU A 271 -14.23 -16.92 -42.81
N PRO A 272 -13.45 -17.82 -43.43
CA PRO A 272 -13.54 -19.24 -43.14
C PRO A 272 -13.32 -19.52 -41.65
N TYR A 273 -14.05 -20.47 -41.08
CA TYR A 273 -14.02 -20.74 -39.65
C TYR A 273 -12.61 -21.09 -39.12
N GLY A 274 -11.84 -21.88 -39.87
CA GLY A 274 -10.46 -22.20 -39.50
C GLY A 274 -9.55 -20.97 -39.42
N THR A 275 -9.71 -20.04 -40.36
CA THR A 275 -8.98 -18.75 -40.39
C THR A 275 -9.37 -17.88 -39.20
N PHE A 276 -10.67 -17.76 -38.91
CA PHE A 276 -11.18 -17.06 -37.74
C PHE A 276 -10.59 -17.62 -36.44
N ARG A 277 -10.64 -18.94 -36.24
CA ARG A 277 -10.09 -19.60 -35.05
C ARG A 277 -8.60 -19.34 -34.87
N ARG A 278 -7.83 -19.29 -35.97
CA ARG A 278 -6.40 -18.97 -35.94
C ARG A 278 -6.18 -17.54 -35.44
N HIS A 279 -6.90 -16.57 -35.98
CA HIS A 279 -6.78 -15.17 -35.54
C HIS A 279 -7.26 -14.97 -34.10
N MET A 280 -8.33 -15.63 -33.70
CA MET A 280 -8.83 -15.58 -32.32
C MET A 280 -7.81 -16.15 -31.33
N ARG A 281 -7.17 -17.29 -31.64
CA ARG A 281 -6.12 -17.87 -30.80
C ARG A 281 -4.92 -16.93 -30.67
N GLN A 282 -4.44 -16.42 -31.81
CA GLN A 282 -3.35 -15.45 -31.83
C GLN A 282 -3.69 -14.20 -30.99
N GLY A 283 -4.92 -13.70 -31.08
CA GLY A 283 -5.38 -12.57 -30.28
C GLY A 283 -5.37 -12.86 -28.79
N LEU A 284 -5.86 -14.04 -28.37
CA LEU A 284 -5.82 -14.44 -26.97
C LEU A 284 -4.38 -14.51 -26.45
N ASP A 285 -3.45 -15.06 -27.22
CA ASP A 285 -2.05 -15.19 -26.81
C ASP A 285 -1.39 -13.81 -26.67
N LEU A 286 -1.62 -12.89 -27.63
CA LEU A 286 -1.11 -11.51 -27.57
C LEU A 286 -1.73 -10.72 -26.41
N LEU A 287 -3.03 -10.84 -26.19
CA LEU A 287 -3.73 -10.19 -25.09
C LEU A 287 -3.19 -10.68 -23.74
N CYS A 288 -3.05 -11.99 -23.56
CA CYS A 288 -2.49 -12.58 -22.35
C CYS A 288 -1.06 -12.09 -22.11
N ALA A 289 -0.22 -12.04 -23.15
CA ALA A 289 1.14 -11.52 -23.06
C ALA A 289 1.18 -10.06 -22.59
N SER A 290 0.39 -9.18 -23.21
CA SER A 290 0.33 -7.76 -22.86
C SER A 290 -0.18 -7.52 -21.43
N LEU A 291 -1.27 -8.20 -21.05
CA LEU A 291 -1.82 -8.07 -19.70
C LEU A 291 -0.88 -8.63 -18.63
N TRP A 292 -0.12 -9.67 -18.96
CA TRP A 292 0.87 -10.21 -18.03
C TRP A 292 2.06 -9.27 -17.79
N GLU A 293 2.52 -8.55 -18.81
CA GLU A 293 3.53 -7.51 -18.62
C GLU A 293 3.03 -6.42 -17.67
N ARG A 294 1.78 -5.99 -17.82
CA ARG A 294 1.13 -5.06 -16.86
C ARG A 294 1.00 -5.68 -15.48
N GLU A 295 0.65 -6.97 -15.39
CA GLU A 295 0.57 -7.71 -14.13
C GLU A 295 1.92 -7.91 -13.47
N LEU A 296 3.06 -7.84 -14.19
CA LEU A 296 4.41 -7.98 -13.66
C LEU A 296 5.10 -6.65 -13.34
N TYR A 297 4.84 -5.61 -14.12
CA TYR A 297 5.57 -4.34 -14.01
C TYR A 297 4.69 -3.16 -13.59
N GLY A 298 3.36 -3.33 -13.60
CA GLY A 298 2.41 -2.23 -13.43
C GLY A 298 2.15 -1.49 -14.75
N THR A 299 1.14 -0.63 -14.76
CA THR A 299 0.90 0.31 -15.86
C THR A 299 1.96 1.41 -15.81
N ASN A 300 2.72 1.60 -16.89
CA ASN A 300 3.52 2.82 -17.10
C ASN A 300 2.60 4.05 -17.25
#